data_AF-A0A833AQQ3-F1
#
_entry.id   AF-A0A833AQQ3-F1
#
_cell.length_a   1.000
_cell.length_b   1.000
_cell.length_c   1.000
_cell.angle_alpha   90.00
_cell.angle_beta   90.00
_cell.angle_gamma   90.00
#
_symmetry.space_group_name_H-M   'P 1'
#
loop_
_entity.id
_entity.type
_entity.pdbx_description
1 polymer ?
#
loop_
_entity_poly.entity_id
_entity_poly.type
_entity_poly.pdbx_seq_one_letter_code
_entity_poly.pdbx_strand_id
1 'polypeptide(L)'
;MKNIFFILLTGLLGIFACQKQGETKMWTEKQITFDAKNHDLDDNDNFSPDNKWLVYDIRDDAGIGANPAIEKVNVETGEMVTIYQPHNQTAFGPGCGAASYHPTENKVVFIHGLFSCSEENPYHWWRRFGMIVDESQPDKPIVLDARDVQPPTTPGALRGGTHRHEWSADGQWIGFTYNDALLAQKEAETGKRVNLRTLGVSHNSASVSVKHAGSGENFDGAWFSALIVQVVSDPEPGSDEISRADGDRWLGTHGYKSKDGTMQQARTFLGHVRDAQGNTVKEVYVVDVPERIDEPGDELAYKDTNLYIPKGVKWRRITRTAEWPKPGVKRVTSSPDGALLSFLATDAEGRDQLFLIPTMGGELKQVTHQKKTLEMDGGIRWRPGHNMISYVCDNTIWLYSVDDDTSYAITPKFQIKPYNLSWSHDGNVLAYNKILRDGEEAFKQVFLLTN
;
A
#
# COMPACT_ATOMS: atom_id res chain seq x y z
N MET A 1 -9.58 88.76 -1.35
CA MET A 1 -8.97 87.96 -0.28
C MET A 1 -9.05 86.50 -0.68
N LYS A 2 -7.92 85.82 -0.61
CA LYS A 2 -7.70 84.42 -0.98
C LYS A 2 -8.62 83.50 -0.18
N ASN A 3 -9.11 82.42 -0.78
CA ASN A 3 -9.20 81.12 -0.12
C ASN A 3 -9.23 80.01 -1.19
N ILE A 4 -8.14 79.26 -1.19
CA ILE A 4 -7.84 78.11 -2.04
C ILE A 4 -8.46 76.89 -1.34
N PHE A 5 -9.38 76.20 -2.00
CA PHE A 5 -9.84 74.88 -1.55
C PHE A 5 -8.99 73.82 -2.27
N PHE A 6 -8.12 73.16 -1.50
CA PHE A 6 -7.39 71.98 -1.94
C PHE A 6 -8.34 70.77 -1.82
N ILE A 7 -8.78 70.21 -2.95
CA ILE A 7 -9.47 68.91 -2.97
C ILE A 7 -8.37 67.85 -3.16
N LEU A 8 -8.10 67.09 -2.09
CA LEU A 8 -7.24 65.91 -2.13
C LEU A 8 -8.02 64.78 -2.82
N LEU A 9 -7.65 64.44 -4.05
CA LEU A 9 -8.17 63.29 -4.77
C LEU A 9 -7.35 62.05 -4.37
N THR A 10 -7.80 61.31 -3.36
CA THR A 10 -7.22 60.01 -3.01
C THR A 10 -7.68 58.96 -4.01
N GLY A 11 -6.83 58.67 -5.00
CA GLY A 11 -7.02 57.54 -5.91
C GLY A 11 -6.85 56.21 -5.18
N LEU A 12 -7.95 55.48 -4.96
CA LEU A 12 -7.90 54.05 -4.66
C LEU A 12 -7.56 53.31 -5.96
N LEU A 13 -6.29 52.95 -6.15
CA LEU A 13 -5.92 51.88 -7.09
C LEU A 13 -6.29 50.54 -6.44
N GLY A 14 -7.47 50.03 -6.75
CA GLY A 14 -7.81 48.63 -6.52
C GLY A 14 -6.98 47.76 -7.46
N ILE A 15 -5.91 47.16 -6.95
CA ILE A 15 -5.19 46.08 -7.64
C ILE A 15 -6.12 44.86 -7.58
N PHE A 16 -6.98 44.71 -8.59
CA PHE A 16 -7.59 43.42 -8.88
C PHE A 16 -6.47 42.50 -9.39
N ALA A 17 -5.88 41.74 -8.48
CA ALA A 17 -5.12 40.55 -8.84
C ALA A 17 -6.11 39.56 -9.46
N CYS A 18 -6.26 39.64 -10.78
CA CYS A 18 -6.93 38.64 -11.57
C CYS A 18 -6.08 37.37 -11.49
N GLN A 19 -6.42 36.46 -10.57
CA GLN A 19 -5.91 35.10 -10.62
C GLN A 19 -6.35 34.53 -11.96
N LYS A 20 -5.40 34.43 -12.91
CA LYS A 20 -5.56 33.58 -14.08
C LYS A 20 -5.72 32.15 -13.57
N GLN A 21 -6.95 31.69 -13.39
CA GLN A 21 -7.26 30.28 -13.54
C GLN A 21 -6.93 29.94 -14.99
N GLY A 22 -5.69 29.48 -15.23
CA GLY A 22 -5.39 28.81 -16.48
C GLY A 22 -6.36 27.66 -16.63
N GLU A 23 -7.03 27.56 -17.78
CA GLU A 23 -7.85 26.40 -18.11
C GLU A 23 -6.95 25.16 -18.03
N THR A 24 -7.01 24.44 -16.91
CA THR A 24 -6.32 23.16 -16.78
C THR A 24 -7.02 22.17 -17.70
N LYS A 25 -6.29 21.72 -18.72
CA LYS A 25 -6.78 20.75 -19.69
C LYS A 25 -7.25 19.49 -18.94
N MET A 26 -8.53 19.16 -19.09
CA MET A 26 -9.10 17.92 -18.56
C MET A 26 -8.52 16.74 -19.33
N TRP A 27 -8.21 15.66 -18.61
CA TRP A 27 -7.71 14.44 -19.21
C TRP A 27 -8.87 13.63 -19.79
N THR A 28 -8.57 12.84 -20.81
CA THR A 28 -9.55 12.02 -21.51
C THR A 28 -9.73 10.68 -20.80
N GLU A 29 -10.97 10.37 -20.40
CA GLU A 29 -11.34 9.10 -19.79
C GLU A 29 -11.69 8.04 -20.85
N LYS A 30 -11.26 6.80 -20.65
CA LYS A 30 -11.62 5.62 -21.44
C LYS A 30 -11.90 4.43 -20.51
N GLN A 31 -13.08 3.81 -20.61
CA GLN A 31 -13.36 2.50 -20.00
C GLN A 31 -12.70 1.39 -20.83
N ILE A 32 -12.09 0.40 -20.19
CA ILE A 32 -11.40 -0.70 -20.89
C ILE A 32 -11.88 -2.11 -20.53
N THR A 33 -12.77 -2.24 -19.55
CA THR A 33 -13.36 -3.53 -19.12
C THR A 33 -14.88 -3.39 -19.10
N PHE A 34 -15.58 -4.44 -19.51
CA PHE A 34 -17.03 -4.41 -19.73
C PHE A 34 -17.76 -5.68 -19.28
N ASP A 35 -17.02 -6.76 -19.00
CA ASP A 35 -17.60 -8.03 -18.59
C ASP A 35 -18.36 -7.87 -17.27
N ALA A 36 -19.42 -8.67 -17.09
CA ALA A 36 -20.24 -8.76 -15.88
C ALA A 36 -19.49 -9.52 -14.75
N LYS A 37 -18.31 -9.00 -14.38
CA LYS A 37 -17.46 -9.47 -13.29
C LYS A 37 -16.61 -8.31 -12.75
N ASN A 38 -16.02 -8.50 -11.58
CA ASN A 38 -15.13 -7.50 -11.00
C ASN A 38 -13.75 -7.51 -11.68
N HIS A 39 -13.13 -6.34 -11.71
CA HIS A 39 -11.77 -6.10 -12.20
C HIS A 39 -11.02 -5.24 -11.15
N ASP A 40 -10.77 -5.78 -9.97
CA ASP A 40 -10.27 -5.04 -8.80
C ASP A 40 -8.76 -4.79 -8.89
N LEU A 41 -8.36 -3.52 -8.98
CA LEU A 41 -6.95 -3.10 -8.98
C LEU A 41 -6.35 -3.10 -7.56
N ASP A 42 -7.18 -3.12 -6.51
CA ASP A 42 -6.79 -3.22 -5.10
C ASP A 42 -5.77 -2.18 -4.58
N ASP A 43 -5.68 -1.02 -5.23
CA ASP A 43 -4.67 0.01 -4.92
C ASP A 43 -3.26 -0.60 -4.83
N ASN A 44 -2.89 -1.40 -5.83
CA ASN A 44 -1.55 -1.95 -6.03
C ASN A 44 -0.83 -1.28 -7.20
N ASP A 45 0.32 -1.83 -7.61
CA ASP A 45 1.07 -1.38 -8.78
C ASP A 45 0.73 -2.33 -9.93
N ASN A 46 -0.26 -1.92 -10.73
CA ASN A 46 -0.99 -2.83 -11.61
C ASN A 46 -0.49 -2.85 -13.05
N PHE A 47 0.41 -1.94 -13.46
CA PHE A 47 0.90 -1.87 -14.84
C PHE A 47 2.06 -2.83 -15.08
N SER A 48 2.02 -3.54 -16.21
CA SER A 48 3.18 -4.28 -16.73
C SER A 48 4.36 -3.33 -17.00
N PRO A 49 5.60 -3.83 -17.03
CA PRO A 49 6.79 -3.00 -17.26
C PRO A 49 6.74 -2.15 -18.55
N ASP A 50 6.05 -2.64 -19.58
CA ASP A 50 5.87 -1.95 -20.85
C ASP A 50 4.63 -1.04 -20.91
N ASN A 51 3.90 -0.91 -19.80
CA ASN A 51 2.65 -0.16 -19.63
C ASN A 51 1.48 -0.64 -20.52
N LYS A 52 1.57 -1.83 -21.14
CA LYS A 52 0.53 -2.33 -22.06
C LYS A 52 -0.55 -3.16 -21.39
N TRP A 53 -0.31 -3.65 -20.18
CA TRP A 53 -1.24 -4.52 -19.46
C TRP A 53 -1.48 -4.01 -18.04
N LEU A 54 -2.69 -4.24 -17.55
CA LEU A 54 -3.09 -4.03 -16.16
C LEU A 54 -3.49 -5.35 -15.52
N VAL A 55 -2.89 -5.72 -14.40
CA VAL A 55 -3.27 -6.92 -13.63
C VAL A 55 -4.30 -6.58 -12.56
N TYR A 56 -5.25 -7.48 -12.35
CA TYR A 56 -6.32 -7.35 -11.36
C TYR A 56 -6.78 -8.73 -10.86
N ASP A 57 -7.56 -8.73 -9.78
CA ASP A 57 -8.31 -9.91 -9.35
C ASP A 57 -9.82 -9.71 -9.56
N ILE A 58 -10.57 -10.82 -9.60
CA ILE A 58 -12.00 -10.81 -9.94
C ILE A 58 -12.90 -11.00 -8.72
N ARG A 59 -12.39 -10.73 -7.52
CA ARG A 59 -13.09 -11.05 -6.26
C ARG A 59 -14.38 -10.27 -6.13
N ASP A 60 -15.42 -10.94 -5.69
CA ASP A 60 -16.67 -10.35 -5.23
C ASP A 60 -16.63 -10.13 -3.72
N ASP A 61 -17.81 -10.01 -3.10
CA ASP A 61 -17.95 -9.80 -1.67
C ASP A 61 -17.51 -11.02 -0.83
N ALA A 62 -17.32 -12.21 -1.42
CA ALA A 62 -16.70 -13.36 -0.75
C ALA A 62 -15.20 -13.17 -0.52
N GLY A 63 -14.58 -12.21 -1.21
CA GLY A 63 -13.20 -11.78 -1.00
C GLY A 63 -12.15 -12.77 -1.53
N ILE A 64 -10.89 -12.52 -1.16
CA ILE A 64 -9.72 -13.23 -1.72
C ILE A 64 -9.81 -14.75 -1.52
N GLY A 65 -10.37 -15.23 -0.40
CA GLY A 65 -10.41 -16.66 -0.08
C GLY A 65 -11.22 -17.48 -1.09
N ALA A 66 -12.24 -16.88 -1.70
CA ALA A 66 -13.08 -17.52 -2.71
C ALA A 66 -12.80 -17.01 -4.14
N ASN A 67 -11.84 -16.10 -4.32
CA ASN A 67 -11.54 -15.56 -5.64
C ASN A 67 -10.77 -16.59 -6.51
N PRO A 68 -11.28 -16.94 -7.70
CA PRO A 68 -10.77 -18.08 -8.45
C PRO A 68 -9.67 -17.75 -9.47
N ALA A 69 -9.35 -16.47 -9.69
CA ALA A 69 -8.41 -16.10 -10.73
C ALA A 69 -7.69 -14.77 -10.51
N ILE A 70 -6.49 -14.69 -11.07
CA ILE A 70 -5.82 -13.43 -11.41
C ILE A 70 -5.87 -13.27 -12.93
N GLU A 71 -6.20 -12.06 -13.37
CA GLU A 71 -6.30 -11.74 -14.78
C GLU A 71 -5.57 -10.44 -15.11
N LYS A 72 -5.42 -10.17 -16.40
CA LYS A 72 -4.93 -8.90 -16.91
C LYS A 72 -5.74 -8.42 -18.10
N VAL A 73 -5.76 -7.10 -18.31
CA VAL A 73 -6.38 -6.44 -19.46
C VAL A 73 -5.36 -5.61 -20.23
N ASN A 74 -5.39 -5.68 -21.55
CA ASN A 74 -4.58 -4.84 -22.41
C ASN A 74 -5.15 -3.41 -22.44
N VAL A 75 -4.30 -2.43 -22.17
CA VAL A 75 -4.66 -1.00 -22.07
C VAL A 75 -5.18 -0.42 -23.39
N GLU A 76 -4.68 -0.92 -24.52
CA GLU A 76 -5.06 -0.44 -25.85
C GLU A 76 -6.28 -1.18 -26.38
N THR A 77 -6.23 -2.52 -26.41
CA THR A 77 -7.19 -3.38 -27.09
C THR A 77 -8.37 -3.81 -26.22
N GLY A 78 -8.24 -3.76 -24.89
CA GLY A 78 -9.23 -4.33 -23.96
C GLY A 78 -9.22 -5.86 -23.92
N GLU A 79 -8.25 -6.53 -24.56
CA GLU A 79 -8.07 -7.99 -24.46
C GLU A 79 -7.83 -8.41 -23.01
N MET A 80 -8.57 -9.41 -22.54
CA MET A 80 -8.43 -9.95 -21.18
C MET A 80 -7.86 -11.36 -21.20
N VAL A 81 -6.92 -11.64 -20.30
CA VAL A 81 -6.22 -12.92 -20.19
C VAL A 81 -6.17 -13.35 -18.72
N THR A 82 -6.59 -14.57 -18.43
CA THR A 82 -6.35 -15.21 -17.12
C THR A 82 -4.89 -15.66 -17.04
N ILE A 83 -4.17 -15.20 -16.02
CA ILE A 83 -2.76 -15.54 -15.81
C ILE A 83 -2.56 -16.60 -14.72
N TYR A 84 -3.56 -16.81 -13.87
CA TYR A 84 -3.48 -17.80 -12.80
C TYR A 84 -4.87 -18.26 -12.34
N GLN A 85 -4.99 -19.56 -12.05
CA GLN A 85 -6.14 -20.16 -11.36
C GLN A 85 -5.63 -21.14 -10.30
N PRO A 86 -6.02 -20.99 -9.02
CA PRO A 86 -5.68 -21.97 -7.99
C PRO A 86 -6.26 -23.36 -8.31
N HIS A 87 -5.48 -24.40 -8.07
CA HIS A 87 -6.00 -25.78 -8.12
C HIS A 87 -6.96 -26.04 -6.96
N ASN A 88 -8.01 -26.85 -7.20
CA ASN A 88 -9.02 -27.23 -6.20
C ASN A 88 -9.70 -26.05 -5.50
N GLN A 89 -9.90 -24.95 -6.22
CA GLN A 89 -10.53 -23.76 -5.66
C GLN A 89 -11.99 -24.03 -5.25
N THR A 90 -12.34 -23.59 -4.04
CA THR A 90 -13.70 -23.65 -3.47
C THR A 90 -14.02 -22.34 -2.74
N ALA A 91 -15.25 -22.21 -2.22
CA ALA A 91 -15.61 -21.11 -1.32
C ALA A 91 -14.74 -21.01 -0.05
N PHE A 92 -14.04 -22.09 0.33
CA PHE A 92 -13.13 -22.14 1.48
C PHE A 92 -11.66 -21.90 1.09
N GLY A 93 -11.36 -21.77 -0.20
CA GLY A 93 -10.03 -21.65 -0.77
C GLY A 93 -9.53 -22.91 -1.49
N PRO A 94 -8.26 -22.90 -1.95
CA PRO A 94 -7.38 -21.74 -1.98
C PRO A 94 -7.88 -20.69 -2.99
N GLY A 95 -8.00 -19.45 -2.55
CA GLY A 95 -8.25 -18.32 -3.44
C GLY A 95 -6.99 -17.48 -3.64
N CYS A 96 -7.06 -16.52 -4.56
CA CYS A 96 -5.94 -15.62 -4.89
C CYS A 96 -6.39 -14.16 -5.00
N GLY A 97 -5.49 -13.18 -4.90
CA GLY A 97 -5.87 -11.78 -5.10
C GLY A 97 -4.79 -10.77 -4.73
N ALA A 98 -5.12 -9.48 -4.79
CA ALA A 98 -4.20 -8.38 -4.50
C ALA A 98 -2.93 -8.44 -5.37
N ALA A 99 -3.10 -8.52 -6.68
CA ALA A 99 -2.01 -8.68 -7.64
C ALA A 99 -1.22 -7.37 -7.86
N SER A 100 0.09 -7.51 -8.10
CA SER A 100 1.01 -6.42 -8.46
C SER A 100 2.01 -6.91 -9.52
N TYR A 101 2.29 -6.09 -10.52
CA TYR A 101 3.38 -6.38 -11.47
C TYR A 101 4.74 -6.05 -10.90
N HIS A 102 5.73 -6.83 -11.34
CA HIS A 102 7.13 -6.50 -11.19
C HIS A 102 7.47 -5.24 -12.00
N PRO A 103 8.36 -4.35 -11.51
CA PRO A 103 8.64 -3.07 -12.16
C PRO A 103 9.32 -3.20 -13.54
N THR A 104 10.09 -4.27 -13.76
CA THR A 104 10.95 -4.42 -14.95
C THR A 104 10.82 -5.76 -15.69
N GLU A 105 10.03 -6.71 -15.18
CA GLU A 105 9.89 -8.05 -15.74
C GLU A 105 8.41 -8.42 -15.86
N ASN A 106 8.05 -9.30 -16.79
CA ASN A 106 6.67 -9.77 -16.94
C ASN A 106 6.35 -10.85 -15.89
N LYS A 107 6.42 -10.44 -14.62
CA LYS A 107 6.12 -11.25 -13.45
C LYS A 107 5.04 -10.55 -12.63
N VAL A 108 4.13 -11.33 -12.07
CA VAL A 108 3.07 -10.84 -11.19
C VAL A 108 3.18 -11.54 -9.85
N VAL A 109 3.17 -10.78 -8.76
CA VAL A 109 3.03 -11.31 -7.40
C VAL A 109 1.61 -11.11 -6.90
N PHE A 110 1.08 -12.06 -6.12
CA PHE A 110 -0.25 -11.98 -5.53
C PHE A 110 -0.35 -12.85 -4.27
N ILE A 111 -1.40 -12.61 -3.47
CA ILE A 111 -1.75 -13.44 -2.33
C ILE A 111 -2.34 -14.77 -2.83
N HIS A 112 -1.95 -15.88 -2.21
CA HIS A 112 -2.52 -17.21 -2.43
C HIS A 112 -2.90 -17.88 -1.11
N GLY A 113 -4.08 -18.51 -1.03
CA GLY A 113 -4.48 -19.34 0.12
C GLY A 113 -3.65 -20.63 0.22
N LEU A 114 -3.54 -21.25 1.39
CA LEU A 114 -2.77 -22.50 1.49
C LEU A 114 -3.34 -23.58 0.55
N PHE A 115 -2.47 -24.41 -0.04
CA PHE A 115 -2.91 -25.53 -0.86
C PHE A 115 -3.81 -26.54 -0.10
N SER A 116 -3.69 -26.57 1.23
CA SER A 116 -4.46 -27.40 2.17
C SER A 116 -5.80 -26.80 2.60
N CYS A 117 -6.23 -25.66 2.03
CA CYS A 117 -7.53 -25.07 2.34
C CYS A 117 -8.67 -26.07 2.13
N SER A 118 -9.58 -26.13 3.11
CA SER A 118 -10.72 -27.06 3.19
C SER A 118 -11.85 -26.41 4.00
N GLU A 119 -13.02 -27.04 4.05
CA GLU A 119 -14.12 -26.59 4.90
C GLU A 119 -13.72 -26.60 6.38
N GLU A 120 -12.98 -27.61 6.82
CA GLU A 120 -12.50 -27.73 8.20
C GLU A 120 -11.39 -26.72 8.54
N ASN A 121 -10.56 -26.37 7.55
CA ASN A 121 -9.44 -25.43 7.71
C ASN A 121 -9.42 -24.41 6.55
N PRO A 122 -10.35 -23.45 6.55
CA PRO A 122 -10.53 -22.55 5.42
C PRO A 122 -9.39 -21.53 5.30
N TYR A 123 -9.41 -20.79 4.20
CA TYR A 123 -8.60 -19.59 4.01
C TYR A 123 -8.72 -18.63 5.20
N HIS A 124 -7.58 -18.08 5.63
CA HIS A 124 -7.52 -17.05 6.66
C HIS A 124 -6.31 -16.14 6.48
N TRP A 125 -6.27 -15.01 7.19
CA TRP A 125 -5.14 -14.07 7.12
C TRP A 125 -3.78 -14.70 7.45
N TRP A 126 -3.71 -15.68 8.35
CA TRP A 126 -2.48 -16.42 8.68
C TRP A 126 -2.35 -17.76 7.92
N ARG A 127 -3.25 -18.04 6.97
CA ARG A 127 -3.30 -19.24 6.11
C ARG A 127 -3.26 -18.82 4.63
N ARG A 128 -2.24 -18.03 4.28
CA ARG A 128 -1.98 -17.52 2.93
C ARG A 128 -0.50 -17.20 2.77
N PHE A 129 -0.02 -17.04 1.55
CA PHE A 129 1.39 -16.77 1.22
C PHE A 129 1.47 -15.96 -0.08
N GLY A 130 2.67 -15.58 -0.51
CA GLY A 130 2.93 -14.94 -1.80
C GLY A 130 3.17 -15.96 -2.91
N MET A 131 2.53 -15.75 -4.05
CA MET A 131 2.78 -16.50 -5.28
C MET A 131 3.25 -15.54 -6.36
N ILE A 132 4.24 -15.97 -7.15
CA ILE A 132 4.67 -15.27 -8.36
C ILE A 132 4.32 -16.11 -9.59
N VAL A 133 3.76 -15.49 -10.61
CA VAL A 133 3.68 -16.05 -11.97
C VAL A 133 4.65 -15.31 -12.86
N ASP A 134 5.53 -16.04 -13.52
CA ASP A 134 6.34 -15.55 -14.64
C ASP A 134 5.61 -15.87 -15.93
N GLU A 135 5.25 -14.86 -16.71
CA GLU A 135 4.46 -15.04 -17.92
C GLU A 135 5.20 -15.80 -19.03
N SER A 136 6.52 -15.92 -18.94
CA SER A 136 7.29 -16.79 -19.83
C SER A 136 7.17 -18.28 -19.47
N GLN A 137 6.71 -18.59 -18.25
CA GLN A 137 6.51 -19.94 -17.72
C GLN A 137 5.22 -20.03 -16.89
N PRO A 138 4.05 -19.76 -17.48
CA PRO A 138 2.78 -19.63 -16.73
C PRO A 138 2.38 -20.91 -16.00
N ASP A 139 2.79 -22.08 -16.50
CA ASP A 139 2.52 -23.39 -15.89
C ASP A 139 3.43 -23.72 -14.69
N LYS A 140 4.33 -22.81 -14.31
CA LYS A 140 5.30 -23.00 -13.22
C LYS A 140 5.24 -21.82 -12.23
N PRO A 141 4.12 -21.68 -11.50
CA PRO A 141 4.02 -20.64 -10.48
C PRO A 141 5.08 -20.88 -9.39
N ILE A 142 5.62 -19.79 -8.86
CA ILE A 142 6.72 -19.76 -7.91
C ILE A 142 6.14 -19.37 -6.54
N VAL A 143 6.25 -20.28 -5.57
CA VAL A 143 5.95 -19.97 -4.17
C VAL A 143 7.02 -19.00 -3.65
N LEU A 144 6.61 -17.79 -3.28
CA LEU A 144 7.52 -16.71 -2.84
C LEU A 144 8.15 -17.07 -1.50
N ASP A 145 7.36 -17.05 -0.44
CA ASP A 145 7.79 -17.23 0.94
C ASP A 145 7.54 -18.66 1.43
N ALA A 146 8.56 -19.23 2.08
CA ALA A 146 8.44 -20.55 2.70
C ALA A 146 7.60 -20.48 3.97
N ARG A 147 6.90 -21.58 4.27
CA ARG A 147 6.09 -21.71 5.48
C ARG A 147 6.54 -22.90 6.32
N ASP A 148 6.82 -22.65 7.59
CA ASP A 148 7.16 -23.64 8.60
C ASP A 148 6.44 -23.35 9.93
N VAL A 149 5.39 -24.11 10.21
CA VAL A 149 4.63 -24.01 11.47
C VAL A 149 5.11 -25.00 12.54
N GLN A 150 6.26 -25.67 12.35
CA GLN A 150 6.77 -26.68 13.27
C GLN A 150 8.07 -26.23 13.95
N PRO A 151 8.07 -26.07 15.28
CA PRO A 151 9.30 -25.79 16.01
C PRO A 151 10.29 -26.99 15.99
N PRO A 152 11.61 -26.75 15.91
CA PRO A 152 12.25 -25.46 15.66
C PRO A 152 12.06 -25.04 14.20
N THR A 153 11.59 -23.81 13.98
CA THR A 153 11.25 -23.32 12.63
C THR A 153 12.49 -23.07 11.78
N THR A 154 12.35 -23.13 10.46
CA THR A 154 13.46 -22.92 9.52
C THR A 154 13.80 -21.44 9.36
N PRO A 155 15.08 -21.00 9.49
CA PRO A 155 15.46 -19.62 9.17
C PRO A 155 15.08 -19.23 7.74
N GLY A 156 14.52 -18.03 7.57
CA GLY A 156 14.01 -17.56 6.28
C GLY A 156 12.59 -18.02 5.94
N ALA A 157 12.03 -18.97 6.69
CA ALA A 157 10.63 -19.37 6.59
C ALA A 157 9.76 -18.58 7.58
N LEU A 158 8.53 -18.30 7.17
CA LEU A 158 7.50 -17.71 8.01
C LEU A 158 6.60 -18.79 8.61
N ARG A 159 5.76 -18.45 9.59
CA ARG A 159 4.87 -19.42 10.27
C ARG A 159 3.40 -19.08 10.07
N GLY A 160 3.13 -18.18 9.14
CA GLY A 160 1.89 -17.43 9.09
C GLY A 160 1.58 -17.04 7.67
N GLY A 161 0.85 -15.95 7.51
CA GLY A 161 0.54 -15.45 6.19
C GLY A 161 1.02 -14.05 5.93
N THR A 162 1.60 -13.87 4.76
CA THR A 162 1.99 -12.59 4.17
C THR A 162 0.79 -11.93 3.49
N HIS A 163 0.74 -10.61 3.41
CA HIS A 163 -0.35 -9.88 2.78
C HIS A 163 0.18 -8.68 2.01
N ARG A 164 -0.46 -8.42 0.87
CA ARG A 164 -0.21 -7.29 -0.03
C ARG A 164 1.27 -7.16 -0.35
N HIS A 165 1.70 -7.90 -1.36
CA HIS A 165 3.07 -7.98 -1.80
C HIS A 165 3.41 -6.80 -2.71
N GLU A 166 4.39 -6.01 -2.32
CA GLU A 166 4.86 -4.84 -3.05
C GLU A 166 6.33 -5.02 -3.45
N TRP A 167 6.59 -4.98 -4.76
CA TRP A 167 7.94 -5.00 -5.31
C TRP A 167 8.71 -3.73 -4.94
N SER A 168 9.99 -3.88 -4.59
CA SER A 168 10.92 -2.75 -4.67
C SER A 168 11.12 -2.34 -6.13
N ALA A 169 11.59 -1.13 -6.38
CA ALA A 169 11.77 -0.62 -7.74
C ALA A 169 12.79 -1.43 -8.58
N ASP A 170 13.74 -2.10 -7.93
CA ASP A 170 14.70 -3.01 -8.58
C ASP A 170 14.16 -4.45 -8.72
N GLY A 171 12.98 -4.74 -8.19
CA GLY A 171 12.36 -6.05 -8.23
C GLY A 171 13.02 -7.13 -7.37
N GLN A 172 14.01 -6.79 -6.54
CA GLN A 172 14.75 -7.76 -5.74
C GLN A 172 14.14 -8.01 -4.35
N TRP A 173 13.21 -7.16 -3.94
CA TRP A 173 12.54 -7.24 -2.65
C TRP A 173 11.02 -7.26 -2.80
N ILE A 174 10.37 -7.99 -1.89
CA ILE A 174 8.94 -7.88 -1.64
C ILE A 174 8.75 -7.39 -0.22
N GLY A 175 7.98 -6.32 -0.03
CA GLY A 175 7.45 -5.98 1.29
C GLY A 175 6.05 -6.50 1.49
N PHE A 176 5.70 -6.84 2.73
CA PHE A 176 4.40 -7.36 3.09
C PHE A 176 4.04 -7.07 4.56
N THR A 177 2.74 -7.10 4.84
CA THR A 177 2.24 -7.29 6.21
C THR A 177 2.11 -8.77 6.55
N TYR A 178 2.12 -9.12 7.83
CA TYR A 178 2.18 -10.50 8.30
C TYR A 178 1.29 -10.74 9.52
N ASN A 179 0.65 -11.91 9.56
CA ASN A 179 -0.02 -12.47 10.73
C ASN A 179 0.46 -13.90 10.97
N ASP A 180 0.71 -14.26 12.23
CA ASP A 180 1.35 -15.53 12.59
C ASP A 180 0.31 -16.61 12.95
N ALA A 181 0.43 -17.82 12.39
CA ALA A 181 -0.57 -18.87 12.61
C ALA A 181 -0.48 -19.49 14.01
N LEU A 182 0.73 -19.61 14.57
CA LEU A 182 0.92 -20.17 15.92
C LEU A 182 0.45 -19.19 16.99
N LEU A 183 0.60 -17.87 16.75
CA LEU A 183 -0.01 -16.86 17.61
C LEU A 183 -1.52 -16.82 17.45
N ALA A 184 -2.06 -17.06 16.25
CA ALA A 184 -3.51 -17.18 16.05
C ALA A 184 -4.09 -18.32 16.88
N GLN A 185 -3.44 -19.49 16.86
CA GLN A 185 -3.83 -20.63 17.68
C GLN A 185 -3.75 -20.30 19.18
N LYS A 186 -2.64 -19.71 19.64
CA LYS A 186 -2.46 -19.30 21.04
C LYS A 186 -3.51 -18.28 21.49
N GLU A 187 -3.87 -17.34 20.62
CA GLU A 187 -4.94 -16.36 20.88
C GLU A 187 -6.29 -17.06 21.05
N ALA A 188 -6.63 -18.01 20.17
CA ALA A 188 -7.85 -18.80 20.28
C ALA A 188 -7.91 -19.66 21.56
N GLU A 189 -6.78 -20.26 21.96
CA GLU A 189 -6.68 -21.10 23.16
C GLU A 189 -6.76 -20.29 24.47
N THR A 190 -6.15 -19.10 24.49
CA THR A 190 -5.99 -18.30 25.72
C THR A 190 -6.98 -17.16 25.87
N GLY A 191 -7.65 -16.76 24.78
CA GLY A 191 -8.46 -15.55 24.69
C GLY A 191 -7.66 -14.24 24.78
N LYS A 192 -6.33 -14.30 24.85
CA LYS A 192 -5.46 -13.12 24.91
C LYS A 192 -5.04 -12.71 23.51
N ARG A 193 -5.22 -11.42 23.20
CA ARG A 193 -4.83 -10.85 21.91
C ARG A 193 -3.30 -10.86 21.76
N VAL A 194 -2.79 -11.77 20.94
CA VAL A 194 -1.34 -11.96 20.69
C VAL A 194 -1.00 -12.12 19.21
N ASN A 195 -1.98 -12.43 18.36
CA ASN A 195 -1.79 -12.45 16.91
C ASN A 195 -1.90 -11.03 16.35
N LEU A 196 -0.80 -10.30 16.46
CA LEU A 196 -0.72 -8.92 16.00
C LEU A 196 -0.17 -8.85 14.57
N ARG A 197 -0.74 -7.96 13.76
CA ARG A 197 -0.23 -7.71 12.42
C ARG A 197 1.07 -6.91 12.50
N THR A 198 2.11 -7.41 11.84
CA THR A 198 3.41 -6.74 11.70
C THR A 198 3.87 -6.70 10.24
N LEU A 199 5.11 -6.29 9.98
CA LEU A 199 5.71 -6.20 8.65
C LEU A 199 6.88 -7.16 8.49
N GLY A 200 7.10 -7.57 7.24
CA GLY A 200 8.29 -8.28 6.82
C GLY A 200 8.70 -7.92 5.40
N VAL A 201 9.84 -8.47 5.01
CA VAL A 201 10.35 -8.42 3.65
C VAL A 201 10.82 -9.80 3.22
N SER A 202 10.71 -10.08 1.93
CA SER A 202 11.38 -11.19 1.26
C SER A 202 12.43 -10.63 0.32
N HIS A 203 13.58 -11.28 0.25
CA HIS A 203 14.64 -10.96 -0.70
C HIS A 203 14.99 -12.18 -1.56
N ASN A 204 15.26 -11.94 -2.84
CA ASN A 204 15.61 -12.97 -3.82
C ASN A 204 17.08 -13.45 -3.68
N SER A 205 17.58 -13.62 -2.46
CA SER A 205 18.96 -14.08 -2.21
C SER A 205 19.10 -15.59 -2.07
N ALA A 206 18.05 -16.28 -1.62
CA ALA A 206 18.11 -17.72 -1.36
C ALA A 206 16.72 -18.35 -1.30
N SER A 207 16.61 -19.58 -1.81
CA SER A 207 15.48 -20.46 -1.56
C SER A 207 15.54 -21.04 -0.15
N VAL A 208 14.38 -21.27 0.46
CA VAL A 208 14.24 -21.85 1.79
C VAL A 208 13.48 -23.16 1.69
N SER A 209 14.13 -24.26 2.12
CA SER A 209 13.52 -25.59 2.19
C SER A 209 13.18 -25.94 3.63
N VAL A 210 11.97 -26.45 3.85
CA VAL A 210 11.44 -26.75 5.19
C VAL A 210 11.20 -28.24 5.36
N LYS A 211 10.95 -28.69 6.60
CA LYS A 211 10.51 -30.06 6.83
C LYS A 211 9.03 -30.21 6.48
N HIS A 212 8.75 -31.16 5.59
CA HIS A 212 7.39 -31.47 5.16
C HIS A 212 6.75 -32.46 6.13
N ALA A 213 5.67 -32.05 6.80
CA ALA A 213 5.00 -32.84 7.83
C ALA A 213 3.76 -33.62 7.34
N GLY A 214 3.54 -33.69 6.03
CA GLY A 214 2.40 -34.38 5.41
C GLY A 214 1.04 -33.68 5.54
N SER A 215 0.88 -32.67 6.40
CA SER A 215 -0.36 -31.91 6.57
C SER A 215 -0.67 -30.90 5.45
N GLY A 216 0.30 -30.61 4.58
CA GLY A 216 0.19 -29.55 3.57
C GLY A 216 0.31 -28.12 4.13
N GLU A 217 0.58 -27.97 5.43
CA GLU A 217 0.79 -26.66 6.07
C GLU A 217 2.19 -26.09 5.87
N ASN A 218 3.18 -26.95 5.65
CA ASN A 218 4.58 -26.57 5.44
C ASN A 218 4.90 -26.71 3.95
N PHE A 219 5.62 -25.73 3.41
CA PHE A 219 6.11 -25.75 2.03
C PHE A 219 7.35 -24.87 1.87
N ASP A 220 8.16 -25.24 0.88
CA ASP A 220 9.36 -24.50 0.50
C ASP A 220 8.98 -23.17 -0.18
N GLY A 221 9.91 -22.23 -0.17
CA GLY A 221 9.76 -20.92 -0.81
C GLY A 221 11.02 -20.58 -1.59
N ALA A 222 10.85 -19.83 -2.68
CA ALA A 222 11.95 -19.43 -3.53
C ALA A 222 12.79 -18.29 -2.91
N TRP A 223 12.23 -17.54 -1.95
CA TRP A 223 12.82 -16.34 -1.38
C TRP A 223 13.03 -16.45 0.12
N PHE A 224 14.04 -15.74 0.64
CA PHE A 224 14.33 -15.67 2.06
C PHE A 224 13.51 -14.55 2.69
N SER A 225 12.77 -14.85 3.75
CA SER A 225 11.85 -13.90 4.40
C SER A 225 12.25 -13.59 5.84
N ALA A 226 12.04 -12.34 6.27
CA ALA A 226 12.23 -11.93 7.65
C ALA A 226 11.21 -10.87 8.08
N LEU A 227 10.88 -10.83 9.38
CA LEU A 227 10.07 -9.77 9.96
C LEU A 227 10.97 -8.59 10.30
N ILE A 228 10.48 -7.36 10.12
CA ILE A 228 11.29 -6.14 10.28
C ILE A 228 10.73 -5.17 11.32
N VAL A 229 9.59 -5.50 11.94
CA VAL A 229 8.97 -4.65 12.95
C VAL A 229 8.51 -5.52 14.12
N GLN A 230 8.84 -5.09 15.33
CA GLN A 230 8.31 -5.69 16.55
C GLN A 230 6.99 -5.01 16.95
N VAL A 231 6.05 -5.83 17.42
CA VAL A 231 4.74 -5.39 17.91
C VAL A 231 4.46 -6.01 19.28
N VAL A 232 3.72 -5.28 20.14
CA VAL A 232 3.37 -5.70 21.51
C VAL A 232 1.86 -5.56 21.75
N SER A 233 1.25 -6.49 22.50
CA SER A 233 -0.20 -6.50 22.75
C SER A 233 -0.72 -5.22 23.39
N ASP A 234 0.04 -4.71 24.36
CA ASP A 234 -0.34 -3.58 25.20
C ASP A 234 0.82 -2.57 25.22
N PRO A 235 0.94 -1.70 24.20
CA PRO A 235 1.99 -0.68 24.16
C PRO A 235 1.90 0.25 25.36
N GLU A 236 3.04 0.61 25.95
CA GLU A 236 3.08 1.58 27.03
C GLU A 236 2.55 2.95 26.55
N PRO A 237 1.57 3.57 27.25
CA PRO A 237 1.05 4.90 26.93
C PRO A 237 2.16 5.96 26.79
N GLY A 238 2.17 6.68 25.67
CA GLY A 238 3.17 7.71 25.38
C GLY A 238 4.52 7.19 24.88
N SER A 239 4.74 5.88 24.83
CA SER A 239 5.93 5.27 24.23
C SER A 239 5.87 5.27 22.69
N ASP A 240 6.93 4.76 22.06
CA ASP A 240 6.97 4.50 20.62
C ASP A 240 6.70 3.01 20.30
N GLU A 241 6.29 2.20 21.29
CA GLU A 241 5.81 0.83 21.09
C GLU A 241 4.51 0.83 20.27
N ILE A 242 4.31 -0.21 19.48
CA ILE A 242 3.14 -0.33 18.60
C ILE A 242 2.46 -1.69 18.77
N SER A 243 1.13 -1.67 18.69
CA SER A 243 0.30 -2.88 18.77
C SER A 243 -0.02 -3.51 17.42
N ARG A 244 0.34 -2.81 16.35
CA ARG A 244 0.07 -3.19 14.96
C ARG A 244 0.89 -2.30 14.02
N ALA A 245 1.40 -2.91 12.96
CA ALA A 245 1.98 -2.22 11.82
C ALA A 245 1.20 -2.57 10.54
N ASP A 246 0.71 -1.58 9.80
CA ASP A 246 0.00 -1.77 8.54
C ASP A 246 0.11 -0.57 7.59
N GLY A 247 -0.52 -0.66 6.41
CA GLY A 247 -0.54 0.43 5.42
C GLY A 247 0.84 0.79 4.90
N ASP A 248 1.74 -0.19 4.81
CA ASP A 248 3.13 -0.01 4.46
C ASP A 248 3.34 0.18 2.96
N ARG A 249 4.43 0.88 2.64
CA ARG A 249 4.93 1.14 1.28
C ARG A 249 6.45 1.21 1.28
N TRP A 250 7.09 0.86 0.15
CA TRP A 250 8.50 1.21 -0.06
C TRP A 250 8.71 2.72 0.04
N LEU A 251 9.82 3.10 0.66
CA LEU A 251 10.19 4.49 0.83
C LEU A 251 11.12 4.90 -0.31
N GLY A 252 10.64 5.77 -1.19
CA GLY A 252 11.33 6.17 -2.41
C GLY A 252 11.53 5.02 -3.39
N THR A 253 11.99 5.35 -4.59
CA THR A 253 12.37 4.36 -5.59
C THR A 253 13.63 3.60 -5.16
N HIS A 254 14.57 4.27 -4.47
CA HIS A 254 15.86 3.71 -4.07
C HIS A 254 16.16 3.93 -2.58
N GLY A 255 15.14 3.99 -1.73
CA GLY A 255 15.29 4.42 -0.34
C GLY A 255 15.28 5.93 -0.18
N TYR A 256 15.76 6.40 0.97
CA TYR A 256 15.98 7.82 1.25
C TYR A 256 17.45 8.14 1.51
N LYS A 257 17.82 9.40 1.32
CA LYS A 257 19.15 9.89 1.69
C LYS A 257 19.26 10.09 3.20
N SER A 258 20.09 9.29 3.86
CA SER A 258 20.32 9.36 5.30
C SER A 258 21.16 10.60 5.69
N LYS A 259 21.37 10.82 7.00
CA LYS A 259 22.15 11.97 7.51
C LYS A 259 23.61 11.97 7.03
N ASP A 260 24.20 10.80 6.82
CA ASP A 260 25.58 10.68 6.34
C ASP A 260 25.68 10.74 4.80
N GLY A 261 24.55 10.88 4.12
CA GLY A 261 24.45 11.00 2.66
C GLY A 261 24.34 9.67 1.93
N THR A 262 24.36 8.53 2.62
CA THR A 262 24.11 7.21 2.03
C THR A 262 22.62 7.02 1.69
N MET A 263 22.35 6.20 0.67
CA MET A 263 20.99 5.75 0.37
C MET A 263 20.63 4.60 1.30
N GLN A 264 19.52 4.74 2.02
CA GLN A 264 19.01 3.75 2.97
C GLN A 264 17.70 3.17 2.42
N GLN A 265 17.71 1.89 2.07
CA GLN A 265 16.50 1.14 1.76
C GLN A 265 15.58 1.13 2.99
N ALA A 266 14.31 1.46 2.82
CA ALA A 266 13.38 1.55 3.93
C ALA A 266 11.93 1.33 3.50
N ARG A 267 11.07 0.99 4.47
CA ARG A 267 9.62 1.03 4.30
C ARG A 267 9.03 2.09 5.22
N THR A 268 7.97 2.75 4.76
CA THR A 268 7.11 3.59 5.61
C THR A 268 5.83 2.84 5.94
N PHE A 269 5.27 3.06 7.12
CA PHE A 269 4.06 2.34 7.57
C PHE A 269 3.29 3.10 8.66
N LEU A 270 2.11 2.60 9.00
CA LEU A 270 1.30 3.08 10.10
C LEU A 270 1.49 2.19 11.33
N GLY A 271 2.04 2.77 12.40
CA GLY A 271 2.15 2.16 13.72
C GLY A 271 0.98 2.56 14.62
N HIS A 272 0.37 1.59 15.30
CA HIS A 272 -0.75 1.83 16.23
C HIS A 272 -0.22 1.96 17.65
N VAL A 273 0.03 3.21 18.07
CA VAL A 273 0.56 3.59 19.40
C VAL A 273 -0.56 3.83 20.41
N ARG A 274 -0.20 3.99 21.68
CA ARG A 274 -1.07 4.49 22.74
C ARG A 274 -0.71 5.95 23.07
N ASP A 275 -1.69 6.84 23.02
CA ASP A 275 -1.50 8.21 23.53
C ASP A 275 -1.38 8.21 25.07
N ALA A 276 -1.15 9.38 25.68
CA ALA A 276 -0.99 9.50 27.13
C ALA A 276 -2.26 9.11 27.92
N GLN A 277 -3.42 9.06 27.27
CA GLN A 277 -4.69 8.65 27.85
C GLN A 277 -5.02 7.17 27.56
N GLY A 278 -4.15 6.46 26.84
CA GLY A 278 -4.32 5.05 26.47
C GLY A 278 -5.17 4.80 25.22
N ASN A 279 -5.60 5.84 24.48
CA ASN A 279 -6.32 5.65 23.22
C ASN A 279 -5.36 5.19 22.12
N THR A 280 -5.87 4.41 21.16
CA THR A 280 -5.09 4.03 19.97
C THR A 280 -5.00 5.20 19.01
N VAL A 281 -3.78 5.59 18.65
CA VAL A 281 -3.51 6.58 17.60
C VAL A 281 -2.62 5.94 16.53
N LYS A 282 -2.93 6.16 15.26
CA LYS A 282 -2.09 5.71 14.14
C LYS A 282 -1.09 6.78 13.78
N GLU A 283 0.17 6.42 13.65
CA GLU A 283 1.26 7.35 13.35
C GLU A 283 2.14 6.80 12.25
N VAL A 284 2.78 7.69 11.51
CA VAL A 284 3.76 7.30 10.49
C VAL A 284 5.05 6.86 11.16
N TYR A 285 5.54 5.71 10.74
CA TYR A 285 6.86 5.18 11.08
C TYR A 285 7.66 4.90 9.81
N VAL A 286 8.98 4.92 9.96
CA VAL A 286 9.92 4.43 8.94
C VAL A 286 10.73 3.30 9.55
N VAL A 287 10.94 2.23 8.80
CA VAL A 287 11.83 1.11 9.13
C VAL A 287 12.92 0.98 8.08
N ASP A 288 14.17 1.06 8.52
CA ASP A 288 15.36 0.88 7.70
C ASP A 288 15.57 -0.63 7.48
N VAL A 289 15.69 -1.03 6.21
CA VAL A 289 15.91 -2.42 5.80
C VAL A 289 17.39 -2.62 5.48
N PRO A 290 18.10 -3.51 6.19
CA PRO A 290 19.50 -3.80 5.90
C PRO A 290 19.65 -4.59 4.59
N GLU A 291 20.83 -4.51 3.98
CA GLU A 291 21.17 -5.28 2.77
C GLU A 291 21.08 -6.80 3.01
N ARG A 292 21.36 -7.25 4.24
CA ARG A 292 21.28 -8.65 4.66
C ARG A 292 20.19 -8.85 5.69
N ILE A 293 19.26 -9.76 5.38
CA ILE A 293 18.16 -10.15 6.27
C ILE A 293 18.33 -11.56 6.86
N ASP A 294 19.40 -12.26 6.49
CA ASP A 294 19.74 -13.60 6.93
C ASP A 294 20.59 -13.62 8.22
N GLU A 295 21.06 -12.46 8.68
CA GLU A 295 21.75 -12.33 9.97
C GLU A 295 20.75 -12.06 11.10
N PRO A 296 20.62 -12.98 12.09
CA PRO A 296 19.73 -12.77 13.21
C PRO A 296 20.20 -11.61 14.09
N GLY A 297 19.28 -10.71 14.40
CA GLY A 297 19.44 -9.61 15.34
C GLY A 297 18.63 -9.87 16.61
N ASP A 298 17.71 -8.97 16.92
CA ASP A 298 16.86 -9.10 18.10
C ASP A 298 15.86 -10.25 17.93
N GLU A 299 15.80 -11.13 18.92
CA GLU A 299 14.74 -12.12 18.99
C GLU A 299 13.41 -11.40 19.19
N LEU A 300 12.41 -11.76 18.39
CA LEU A 300 11.05 -11.37 18.71
C LEU A 300 10.67 -12.01 20.04
N ALA A 301 9.83 -11.34 20.84
CA ALA A 301 9.44 -11.77 22.19
C ALA A 301 8.71 -13.14 22.26
N TYR A 302 8.70 -13.91 21.17
CA TYR A 302 8.18 -15.25 21.05
C TYR A 302 9.27 -16.27 21.38
N LYS A 303 9.33 -16.69 22.66
CA LYS A 303 10.14 -17.83 23.09
C LYS A 303 9.82 -19.05 22.21
N ASP A 304 10.86 -19.78 21.81
CA ASP A 304 10.82 -21.07 21.08
C ASP A 304 10.69 -21.00 19.54
N THR A 305 11.17 -19.93 18.89
CA THR A 305 11.02 -19.76 17.44
C THR A 305 12.27 -19.13 16.81
N ASN A 306 12.63 -19.53 15.59
CA ASN A 306 13.70 -18.89 14.79
C ASN A 306 13.18 -17.65 14.02
N LEU A 307 12.10 -17.00 14.48
CA LEU A 307 11.68 -15.70 13.95
C LEU A 307 12.43 -14.60 14.70
N TYR A 308 13.11 -13.75 13.94
CA TYR A 308 13.93 -12.68 14.47
C TYR A 308 13.71 -11.40 13.66
N ILE A 309 14.12 -10.27 14.25
CA ILE A 309 14.36 -9.03 13.52
C ILE A 309 15.81 -9.06 13.01
N PRO A 310 16.07 -8.91 11.70
CA PRO A 310 17.43 -8.94 11.19
C PRO A 310 18.33 -7.88 11.82
N LYS A 311 19.60 -8.23 11.96
CA LYS A 311 20.60 -7.33 12.53
C LYS A 311 20.66 -6.03 11.72
N GLY A 312 20.59 -4.90 12.41
CA GLY A 312 20.69 -3.57 11.79
C GLY A 312 19.36 -2.96 11.37
N VAL A 313 18.25 -3.71 11.42
CA VAL A 313 16.90 -3.14 11.27
C VAL A 313 16.66 -2.13 12.38
N LYS A 314 16.15 -0.96 12.02
CA LYS A 314 15.76 0.10 12.95
C LYS A 314 14.50 0.76 12.47
N TRP A 315 13.52 0.96 13.34
CA TRP A 315 12.35 1.77 13.02
C TRP A 315 12.19 2.94 13.97
N ARG A 316 11.50 3.98 13.50
CA ARG A 316 11.29 5.22 14.24
C ARG A 316 9.95 5.86 13.89
N ARG A 317 9.33 6.49 14.88
CA ARG A 317 8.11 7.29 14.70
C ARG A 317 8.46 8.63 14.07
N ILE A 318 7.72 9.03 13.03
CA ILE A 318 7.91 10.29 12.30
C ILE A 318 6.85 11.32 12.69
N THR A 319 5.60 10.92 12.86
CA THR A 319 4.51 11.83 13.24
C THR A 319 4.10 11.68 14.70
N ARG A 320 3.66 12.79 15.32
CA ARG A 320 3.09 12.82 16.67
C ARG A 320 1.79 13.64 16.65
N THR A 321 0.72 13.00 16.15
CA THR A 321 -0.62 13.58 15.95
C THR A 321 -1.55 13.38 17.14
N ALA A 322 -1.11 12.71 18.22
CA ALA A 322 -1.92 12.45 19.41
C ALA A 322 -2.60 13.71 20.01
N GLU A 323 -1.90 14.85 19.98
CA GLU A 323 -2.41 16.12 20.53
C GLU A 323 -3.19 16.97 19.51
N TRP A 324 -3.39 16.45 18.29
CA TRP A 324 -4.20 17.16 17.29
C TRP A 324 -5.67 17.16 17.71
N PRO A 325 -6.46 18.16 17.28
CA PRO A 325 -7.91 18.16 17.50
C PRO A 325 -8.61 16.88 17.00
N LYS A 326 -8.04 16.24 15.96
CA LYS A 326 -8.45 14.97 15.39
C LYS A 326 -7.22 14.06 15.22
N PRO A 327 -6.88 13.25 16.24
CA PRO A 327 -5.67 12.44 16.21
C PRO A 327 -5.68 11.36 15.12
N GLY A 328 -4.49 11.03 14.65
CA GLY A 328 -4.24 9.84 13.85
C GLY A 328 -4.12 10.05 12.35
N VAL A 329 -3.28 9.22 11.76
CA VAL A 329 -3.00 9.12 10.33
C VAL A 329 -3.80 7.97 9.71
N LYS A 330 -4.28 8.17 8.48
CA LYS A 330 -5.14 7.20 7.77
C LYS A 330 -4.41 6.37 6.72
N ARG A 331 -3.41 6.96 6.06
CA ARG A 331 -2.64 6.36 4.96
C ARG A 331 -1.30 7.08 4.82
N VAL A 332 -0.25 6.35 4.41
CA VAL A 332 1.07 6.92 4.12
C VAL A 332 1.64 6.38 2.81
N THR A 333 2.43 7.20 2.13
CA THR A 333 3.33 6.83 1.03
C THR A 333 4.51 7.82 1.02
N SER A 334 5.38 7.78 0.00
CA SER A 334 6.58 8.61 -0.07
C SER A 334 6.84 9.16 -1.46
N SER A 335 7.58 10.27 -1.53
CA SER A 335 8.08 10.82 -2.79
C SER A 335 9.03 9.85 -3.47
N PRO A 336 9.13 9.86 -4.82
CA PRO A 336 10.02 8.96 -5.55
C PRO A 336 11.50 9.06 -5.14
N ASP A 337 11.97 10.24 -4.73
CA ASP A 337 13.33 10.46 -4.22
C ASP A 337 13.52 10.07 -2.73
N GLY A 338 12.44 9.66 -2.06
CA GLY A 338 12.41 9.30 -0.65
C GLY A 338 12.58 10.47 0.33
N ALA A 339 12.62 11.72 -0.14
CA ALA A 339 12.85 12.88 0.73
C ALA A 339 11.63 13.24 1.60
N LEU A 340 10.42 12.98 1.11
CA LEU A 340 9.16 13.35 1.75
C LEU A 340 8.28 12.12 1.97
N LEU A 341 7.64 12.09 3.14
CA LEU A 341 6.49 11.24 3.40
C LEU A 341 5.23 12.06 3.17
N SER A 342 4.28 11.47 2.45
CA SER A 342 2.96 12.05 2.23
C SER A 342 1.91 11.19 2.90
N PHE A 343 1.00 11.80 3.66
CA PHE A 343 0.00 11.06 4.41
C PHE A 343 -1.34 11.79 4.49
N LEU A 344 -2.40 11.00 4.71
CA LEU A 344 -3.74 11.52 4.97
C LEU A 344 -3.99 11.61 6.47
N ALA A 345 -4.44 12.77 6.94
CA ALA A 345 -4.89 12.99 8.31
C ALA A 345 -6.07 13.96 8.33
N THR A 346 -6.78 14.04 9.46
CA THR A 346 -7.93 14.92 9.60
C THR A 346 -7.46 16.32 10.01
N ASP A 347 -7.84 17.35 9.24
CA ASP A 347 -7.52 18.74 9.52
C ASP A 347 -8.32 19.32 10.70
N ALA A 348 -8.03 20.57 11.08
CA ALA A 348 -8.67 21.26 12.20
C ALA A 348 -10.18 21.45 12.00
N GLU A 349 -10.66 21.48 10.76
CA GLU A 349 -12.07 21.56 10.43
C GLU A 349 -12.75 20.19 10.23
N GLY A 350 -12.05 19.09 10.52
CA GLY A 350 -12.61 17.75 10.51
C GLY A 350 -12.67 17.07 9.13
N ARG A 351 -11.86 17.51 8.16
CA ARG A 351 -11.78 16.91 6.81
C ARG A 351 -10.45 16.21 6.60
N ASP A 352 -10.45 15.10 5.88
CA ASP A 352 -9.17 14.45 5.53
C ASP A 352 -8.47 15.25 4.46
N GLN A 353 -7.22 15.59 4.72
CA GLN A 353 -6.36 16.35 3.84
C GLN A 353 -5.01 15.65 3.72
N LEU A 354 -4.26 16.04 2.69
CA LEU A 354 -2.92 15.61 2.44
C LEU A 354 -1.93 16.47 3.22
N PHE A 355 -0.98 15.81 3.87
CA PHE A 355 0.12 16.41 4.60
C PHE A 355 1.45 15.86 4.07
N LEU A 356 2.48 16.69 4.11
CA LEU A 356 3.87 16.32 3.80
C LEU A 356 4.74 16.53 5.05
N ILE A 357 5.71 15.64 5.23
CA ILE A 357 6.75 15.75 6.25
C ILE A 357 8.07 15.19 5.70
N PRO A 358 9.24 15.78 5.99
CA PRO A 358 10.52 15.18 5.62
C PRO A 358 10.68 13.78 6.23
N THR A 359 11.22 12.84 5.45
CA THR A 359 11.47 11.45 5.91
C THR A 359 12.36 11.36 7.15
N MET A 360 13.24 12.34 7.32
CA MET A 360 14.13 12.47 8.48
C MET A 360 13.45 13.08 9.72
N GLY A 361 12.16 13.39 9.64
CA GLY A 361 11.44 14.23 10.59
C GLY A 361 11.71 15.71 10.34
N GLY A 362 10.88 16.57 10.95
CA GLY A 362 10.96 18.02 10.78
C GLY A 362 9.58 18.65 10.82
N GLU A 363 9.47 19.84 10.23
CA GLU A 363 8.18 20.53 10.12
C GLU A 363 7.25 19.81 9.16
N LEU A 364 6.01 19.62 9.62
CA LEU A 364 4.91 19.11 8.83
C LEU A 364 4.18 20.26 8.14
N LYS A 365 3.75 20.01 6.90
CA LYS A 365 2.93 20.94 6.12
C LYS A 365 1.63 20.28 5.65
N GLN A 366 0.49 20.90 5.93
CA GLN A 366 -0.76 20.59 5.22
C GLN A 366 -0.69 21.18 3.82
N VAL A 367 -0.94 20.37 2.78
CA VAL A 367 -0.78 20.80 1.38
C VAL A 367 -2.08 20.83 0.59
N THR A 368 -3.14 20.22 1.09
CA THR A 368 -4.49 20.39 0.54
C THR A 368 -5.41 21.06 1.54
N HIS A 369 -6.28 21.92 1.03
CA HIS A 369 -7.29 22.65 1.80
C HIS A 369 -8.66 22.51 1.13
N GLN A 370 -9.00 21.29 0.72
CA GLN A 370 -10.25 21.04 0.01
C GLN A 370 -11.45 21.25 0.94
N LYS A 371 -12.56 21.77 0.40
CA LYS A 371 -13.81 21.95 1.16
C LYS A 371 -14.49 20.62 1.52
N LYS A 372 -14.04 19.52 0.93
CA LYS A 372 -14.50 18.14 1.17
C LYS A 372 -13.31 17.28 1.60
N THR A 373 -13.65 16.14 2.20
CA THR A 373 -12.69 15.11 2.64
C THR A 373 -12.08 14.42 1.43
N LEU A 374 -10.76 14.19 1.45
CA LEU A 374 -10.08 13.33 0.49
C LEU A 374 -10.46 11.86 0.73
N GLU A 375 -10.71 11.13 -0.35
CA GLU A 375 -11.15 9.74 -0.30
C GLU A 375 -9.98 8.79 0.01
N MET A 376 -10.13 7.94 1.04
CA MET A 376 -9.09 7.03 1.50
C MET A 376 -8.83 5.86 0.53
N ASP A 377 -9.89 5.37 -0.12
CA ASP A 377 -9.86 4.35 -1.18
C ASP A 377 -9.49 4.95 -2.55
N GLY A 378 -9.58 6.27 -2.68
CA GLY A 378 -9.10 7.06 -3.81
C GLY A 378 -7.57 7.02 -4.01
N GLY A 379 -6.80 6.52 -3.05
CA GLY A 379 -5.33 6.37 -3.16
C GLY A 379 -4.59 7.71 -3.26
N ILE A 380 -3.73 8.01 -2.27
CA ILE A 380 -2.68 9.03 -2.47
C ILE A 380 -1.54 8.37 -3.24
N ARG A 381 -1.28 8.83 -4.46
CA ARG A 381 -0.27 8.21 -5.34
C ARG A 381 0.65 9.26 -5.93
N TRP A 382 1.94 9.05 -5.79
CA TRP A 382 2.93 9.85 -6.50
C TRP A 382 2.92 9.47 -7.97
N ARG A 383 2.95 10.47 -8.84
CA ARG A 383 3.06 10.29 -10.27
C ARG A 383 4.52 9.97 -10.61
N PRO A 384 4.83 8.81 -11.21
CA PRO A 384 6.20 8.44 -11.58
C PRO A 384 6.88 9.52 -12.43
N GLY A 385 8.15 9.83 -12.12
CA GLY A 385 8.94 10.86 -12.83
C GLY A 385 8.54 12.31 -12.57
N HIS A 386 7.56 12.57 -11.68
CA HIS A 386 7.06 13.91 -11.41
C HIS A 386 6.91 14.16 -9.90
N ASN A 387 7.11 15.41 -9.47
CA ASN A 387 6.84 15.85 -8.10
C ASN A 387 5.35 16.17 -7.91
N MET A 388 4.49 15.21 -8.23
CA MET A 388 3.04 15.37 -8.19
C MET A 388 2.36 14.21 -7.46
N ILE A 389 1.28 14.52 -6.75
CA ILE A 389 0.48 13.54 -5.99
C ILE A 389 -0.95 13.57 -6.52
N SER A 390 -1.45 12.43 -7.00
CA SER A 390 -2.86 12.25 -7.32
C SER A 390 -3.66 11.86 -6.08
N TYR A 391 -4.88 12.38 -6.01
CA TYR A 391 -5.86 12.04 -4.98
C TYR A 391 -7.29 12.25 -5.51
N VAL A 392 -8.26 11.65 -4.82
CA VAL A 392 -9.69 11.83 -5.12
C VAL A 392 -10.34 12.69 -4.05
N CYS A 393 -11.12 13.68 -4.47
CA CYS A 393 -11.93 14.52 -3.59
C CYS A 393 -13.21 14.92 -4.32
N ASP A 394 -14.37 14.72 -3.67
CA ASP A 394 -15.69 15.04 -4.22
C ASP A 394 -15.92 14.45 -5.63
N ASN A 395 -15.63 13.15 -5.78
CA ASN A 395 -15.69 12.38 -7.03
C ASN A 395 -14.86 12.97 -8.19
N THR A 396 -13.86 13.79 -7.89
CA THR A 396 -12.95 14.40 -8.85
C THR A 396 -11.55 13.90 -8.58
N ILE A 397 -10.80 13.56 -9.62
CA ILE A 397 -9.38 13.25 -9.51
C ILE A 397 -8.59 14.56 -9.66
N TRP A 398 -7.73 14.82 -8.69
CA TRP A 398 -6.87 16.00 -8.59
C TRP A 398 -5.40 15.60 -8.65
N LEU A 399 -4.57 16.54 -9.09
CA LEU A 399 -3.12 16.51 -8.89
C LEU A 399 -2.71 17.67 -7.98
N TYR A 400 -1.87 17.38 -7.00
CA TYR A 400 -1.11 18.38 -6.25
C TYR A 400 0.32 18.44 -6.79
N SER A 401 0.77 19.61 -7.22
CA SER A 401 2.17 19.89 -7.58
C SER A 401 2.92 20.32 -6.33
N VAL A 402 3.97 19.58 -5.96
CA VAL A 402 4.84 19.93 -4.82
C VAL A 402 5.64 21.19 -5.15
N ASP A 403 6.10 21.32 -6.39
CA ASP A 403 6.95 22.44 -6.82
C ASP A 403 6.17 23.77 -6.84
N ASP A 404 4.90 23.73 -7.28
CA ASP A 404 4.02 24.91 -7.36
C ASP A 404 3.14 25.10 -6.12
N ASP A 405 3.20 24.17 -5.17
CA ASP A 405 2.36 24.12 -3.97
C ASP A 405 0.85 24.30 -4.25
N THR A 406 0.38 23.71 -5.35
CA THR A 406 -0.98 23.97 -5.86
C THR A 406 -1.67 22.68 -6.28
N SER A 407 -2.97 22.59 -6.00
CA SER A 407 -3.84 21.52 -6.50
C SER A 407 -4.66 21.97 -7.69
N TYR A 408 -4.83 21.09 -8.68
CA TYR A 408 -5.74 21.29 -9.80
C TYR A 408 -6.46 20.00 -10.18
N ALA A 409 -7.70 20.13 -10.65
CA ALA A 409 -8.49 18.99 -11.12
C ALA A 409 -8.02 18.56 -12.51
N ILE A 410 -7.87 17.25 -12.71
CA ILE A 410 -7.57 16.66 -14.03
C ILE A 410 -8.79 15.97 -14.66
N THR A 411 -9.91 15.97 -13.95
CA THR A 411 -11.19 15.41 -14.40
C THR A 411 -12.34 16.34 -14.03
N PRO A 412 -13.49 16.27 -14.72
CA PRO A 412 -14.73 16.80 -14.17
C PRO A 412 -15.16 15.99 -12.94
N LYS A 413 -16.11 16.53 -12.18
CA LYS A 413 -16.77 15.77 -11.12
C LYS A 413 -17.55 14.59 -11.70
N PHE A 414 -17.15 13.38 -11.37
CA PHE A 414 -17.86 12.17 -11.81
C PHE A 414 -19.14 11.93 -11.00
N GLN A 415 -20.10 11.27 -11.65
CA GLN A 415 -21.30 10.76 -10.96
C GLN A 415 -20.95 9.57 -10.06
N ILE A 416 -20.06 8.70 -10.55
CA ILE A 416 -19.59 7.52 -9.83
C ILE A 416 -18.18 7.80 -9.33
N LYS A 417 -17.97 7.55 -8.03
CA LYS A 417 -16.68 7.79 -7.36
C LYS A 417 -15.57 6.92 -7.97
N PRO A 418 -14.44 7.51 -8.42
CA PRO A 418 -13.25 6.74 -8.79
C PRO A 418 -12.47 6.32 -7.53
N TYR A 419 -11.84 5.15 -7.57
CA TYR A 419 -11.01 4.61 -6.49
C TYR A 419 -9.92 3.68 -7.03
N ASN A 420 -8.99 3.21 -6.18
CA ASN A 420 -7.87 2.36 -6.58
C ASN A 420 -7.01 2.96 -7.71
N LEU A 421 -6.56 4.21 -7.55
CA LEU A 421 -5.67 4.85 -8.53
C LEU A 421 -4.35 4.06 -8.68
N SER A 422 -3.93 3.83 -9.91
CA SER A 422 -2.67 3.16 -10.28
C SER A 422 -2.02 3.89 -11.46
N TRP A 423 -0.76 4.28 -11.34
CA TRP A 423 -0.03 4.99 -12.41
C TRP A 423 0.74 4.01 -13.30
N SER A 424 0.80 4.30 -14.59
CA SER A 424 1.79 3.70 -15.48
C SER A 424 3.19 4.13 -15.05
N HIS A 425 4.20 3.30 -15.34
CA HIS A 425 5.59 3.52 -14.96
C HIS A 425 6.18 4.82 -15.52
N ASP A 426 5.66 5.28 -16.67
CA ASP A 426 6.05 6.54 -17.31
C ASP A 426 5.23 7.76 -16.83
N GLY A 427 4.24 7.55 -15.95
CA GLY A 427 3.38 8.59 -15.42
C GLY A 427 2.42 9.23 -16.45
N ASN A 428 2.22 8.62 -17.63
CA ASN A 428 1.37 9.18 -18.68
C ASN A 428 -0.08 8.69 -18.63
N VAL A 429 -0.33 7.55 -17.99
CA VAL A 429 -1.65 6.93 -17.87
C VAL A 429 -1.97 6.71 -16.39
N LEU A 430 -3.17 7.12 -15.98
CA LEU A 430 -3.71 6.82 -14.65
C LEU A 430 -4.89 5.86 -14.80
N ALA A 431 -4.74 4.64 -14.30
CA ALA A 431 -5.81 3.66 -14.20
C ALA A 431 -6.55 3.79 -12.87
N TYR A 432 -7.83 3.42 -12.84
CA TYR A 432 -8.66 3.39 -11.63
C TYR A 432 -9.91 2.54 -11.82
N ASN A 433 -10.55 2.23 -10.71
CA ASN A 433 -11.83 1.56 -10.70
C ASN A 433 -13.02 2.53 -10.55
N LYS A 434 -14.15 2.16 -11.14
CA LYS A 434 -15.50 2.64 -10.79
C LYS A 434 -16.41 1.43 -10.61
N ILE A 435 -17.39 1.53 -9.71
CA ILE A 435 -18.42 0.50 -9.53
C ILE A 435 -19.59 0.87 -10.44
N LEU A 436 -19.80 0.10 -11.51
CA LEU A 436 -20.91 0.29 -12.45
C LEU A 436 -22.02 -0.70 -12.14
N ARG A 437 -23.28 -0.25 -12.22
CA ARG A 437 -24.44 -1.13 -12.06
C ARG A 437 -24.87 -1.73 -13.40
N ASP A 438 -25.20 -3.01 -13.37
CA ASP A 438 -25.90 -3.71 -14.46
C ASP A 438 -27.08 -4.48 -13.84
N GLY A 439 -28.30 -3.95 -14.05
CA GLY A 439 -29.49 -4.44 -13.35
C GLY A 439 -29.39 -4.30 -11.82
N GLU A 440 -29.51 -5.42 -11.12
CA GLU A 440 -29.38 -5.51 -9.66
C GLU A 440 -27.94 -5.72 -9.19
N GLU A 441 -27.03 -6.06 -10.11
CA GLU A 441 -25.63 -6.34 -9.81
C GLU A 441 -24.75 -5.10 -10.01
N ALA A 442 -23.56 -5.14 -9.43
CA ALA A 442 -22.59 -4.06 -9.53
C ALA A 442 -21.19 -4.63 -9.70
N PHE A 443 -20.46 -4.09 -10.68
CA PHE A 443 -19.16 -4.58 -11.08
C PHE A 443 -18.10 -3.50 -10.96
N LYS A 444 -16.95 -3.87 -10.42
CA LYS A 444 -15.75 -3.04 -10.46
C LYS A 444 -15.19 -3.07 -11.87
N GLN A 445 -15.20 -1.92 -12.55
CA GLN A 445 -14.70 -1.76 -13.91
C GLN A 445 -13.49 -0.82 -13.91
N VAL A 446 -12.55 -1.07 -14.81
CA VAL A 446 -11.31 -0.32 -15.02
C VAL A 446 -11.49 0.76 -16.07
N PHE A 447 -11.01 1.95 -15.72
CA PHE A 447 -10.96 3.14 -16.54
C PHE A 447 -9.52 3.67 -16.59
N LEU A 448 -9.20 4.37 -17.68
CA LEU A 448 -7.93 5.03 -17.92
C LEU A 448 -8.14 6.53 -18.11
N LEU A 449 -7.20 7.32 -17.62
CA LEU A 449 -7.07 8.75 -17.92
C LEU A 449 -5.74 9.02 -18.62
N THR A 450 -5.81 9.80 -19.70
CA THR A 450 -4.66 10.22 -20.51
C THR A 450 -4.75 11.72 -20.83
N ASN A 451 -3.62 12.42 -20.81
CA ASN A 451 -3.57 13.87 -21.06
C ASN A 451 -3.65 14.22 -22.55
#